data_AF-A0A7M4ALI3-F1
#
_entry.id   AF-A0A7M4ALI3-F1
#
_cell.length_a   1.000
_cell.length_b   1.000
_cell.length_c   1.000
_cell.angle_alpha   90.00
_cell.angle_beta   90.00
_cell.angle_gamma   90.00
#
_symmetry.space_group_name_H-M   'P 1'
#
loop_
_entity.id
_entity.type
_entity.pdbx_description
1 polymer ?
#
loop_
_entity_poly.entity_id
_entity_poly.type
_entity_poly.pdbx_seq_one_letter_code
_entity_poly.pdbx_strand_id
1 'polypeptide(L)'
;VGQKVTFANAGSSLKWRATLNGTTAKSPVLGDVVLTYTTNYQTSGYYYAYQYIGSGSSSVIAATVDWNETRPAGTSISVNVGHKAGSSTCGNGGTGVQSYTAPNTTKSMTGTSYYFCVRIMLSTSSTSVTPTISDLSIALHSNAPVQPGLNIDGVSAWKRSASAGALI
;
A
#
# COMPACT_ATOMS: atom_id res chain seq x y z
N VAL A 1 -0.98 -33.10 -30.85
CA VAL A 1 0.03 -32.11 -31.31
C VAL A 1 -0.19 -30.83 -30.54
N GLY A 2 0.84 -30.31 -29.88
CA GLY A 2 0.82 -29.06 -29.12
C GLY A 2 2.22 -28.83 -28.56
N GLN A 3 2.80 -27.66 -28.83
CA GLN A 3 4.12 -27.30 -28.31
C GLN A 3 3.92 -26.38 -27.11
N LYS A 4 4.47 -26.77 -25.95
CA LYS A 4 4.55 -25.86 -24.80
C LYS A 4 5.67 -24.85 -25.09
N VAL A 5 5.30 -23.58 -25.21
CA VAL A 5 6.23 -22.47 -25.39
C VAL A 5 6.30 -21.70 -24.07
N THR A 6 7.51 -21.58 -23.50
CA THR A 6 7.75 -20.76 -22.31
C THR A 6 8.35 -19.43 -22.75
N PHE A 7 7.68 -18.32 -22.44
CA PHE A 7 8.22 -16.99 -22.70
C PHE A 7 9.25 -16.62 -21.63
N ALA A 8 10.41 -16.12 -22.04
CA ALA A 8 11.46 -15.68 -21.11
C ALA A 8 11.05 -14.44 -20.29
N ASN A 9 10.16 -13.62 -20.84
CA ASN A 9 9.68 -12.38 -20.22
C ASN A 9 8.18 -12.47 -19.93
N ALA A 10 7.75 -11.98 -18.77
CA ALA A 10 6.34 -11.79 -18.46
C ALA A 10 5.76 -10.64 -19.30
N GLY A 11 4.47 -10.72 -19.64
CA GLY A 11 3.75 -9.68 -20.37
C GLY A 11 2.25 -9.76 -20.16
N SER A 12 1.55 -8.64 -20.34
CA SER A 12 0.09 -8.53 -20.23
C SER A 12 -0.65 -8.83 -21.54
N SER A 13 0.08 -9.05 -22.63
CA SER A 13 -0.48 -9.32 -23.95
C SER A 13 0.35 -10.35 -24.70
N LEU A 14 -0.31 -11.28 -25.40
CA LEU A 14 0.32 -12.18 -26.36
C LEU A 14 -0.02 -11.71 -27.78
N LYS A 15 1.00 -11.35 -28.55
CA LYS A 15 0.88 -11.12 -30.00
C LYS A 15 1.40 -12.35 -30.73
N TRP A 16 0.53 -13.01 -31.51
CA TRP A 16 0.92 -14.19 -32.28
C TRP A 16 0.67 -13.96 -33.77
N ARG A 17 1.40 -14.71 -34.61
CA ARG A 17 1.26 -14.74 -36.06
C ARG A 17 1.45 -16.18 -36.52
N ALA A 18 0.50 -16.72 -37.28
CA ALA A 18 0.72 -17.94 -38.05
C ALA A 18 1.17 -17.57 -39.46
N THR A 19 2.21 -18.23 -39.96
CA THR A 19 2.63 -18.15 -41.36
C THR A 19 2.25 -19.47 -42.02
N LEU A 20 1.36 -19.40 -43.00
CA LEU A 20 0.86 -20.56 -43.73
C LEU A 20 1.55 -20.63 -45.10
N ASN A 21 2.44 -21.59 -45.29
CA ASN A 21 3.13 -21.78 -46.57
C ASN A 21 2.42 -22.88 -47.38
N GLY A 22 1.94 -22.51 -48.57
CA GLY A 22 1.32 -23.43 -49.53
C GLY A 22 2.25 -23.82 -50.66
N THR A 23 1.80 -24.78 -51.47
CA THR A 23 2.39 -25.07 -52.79
C THR A 23 1.31 -24.90 -53.86
N THR A 24 1.69 -24.97 -55.13
CA THR A 24 0.75 -24.90 -56.26
C THR A 24 -0.32 -26.00 -56.24
N ALA A 25 -0.09 -27.10 -55.52
CA ALA A 25 -1.00 -28.24 -55.41
C ALA A 25 -1.70 -28.38 -54.05
N LYS A 26 -1.29 -27.61 -53.02
CA LYS A 26 -1.85 -27.71 -51.66
C LYS A 26 -2.00 -26.33 -51.02
N SER A 27 -3.23 -25.97 -50.71
CA SER A 27 -3.55 -24.78 -49.91
C SER A 27 -3.45 -25.11 -48.42
N PRO A 28 -2.73 -24.32 -47.62
CA PRO A 28 -2.67 -24.51 -46.19
C PRO A 28 -3.97 -24.00 -45.55
N VAL A 29 -4.52 -24.76 -44.60
CA VAL A 29 -5.71 -24.37 -43.83
C VAL A 29 -5.34 -24.34 -42.35
N LEU A 30 -5.66 -23.24 -41.68
CA LEU A 30 -5.63 -23.15 -40.22
C LEU A 30 -7.04 -23.45 -39.72
N GLY A 31 -7.17 -24.50 -38.91
CA GLY A 31 -8.41 -24.80 -38.18
C GLY A 31 -8.49 -23.94 -36.92
N ASP A 32 -8.38 -24.59 -35.75
CA ASP A 32 -8.44 -23.90 -34.47
C ASP A 32 -7.06 -23.53 -33.92
N VAL A 33 -7.01 -22.41 -33.19
CA VAL A 33 -5.88 -22.04 -32.34
C VAL A 33 -6.35 -22.05 -30.89
N VAL A 34 -5.88 -23.02 -30.11
CA VAL A 34 -6.15 -23.12 -28.68
C VAL A 34 -4.95 -22.60 -27.90
N LEU A 35 -5.16 -21.54 -27.12
CA LEU A 35 -4.16 -20.97 -26.22
C LEU A 35 -4.53 -21.27 -24.77
N THR A 36 -3.61 -21.89 -24.05
CA THR A 36 -3.71 -22.07 -22.59
C THR A 36 -2.51 -21.39 -21.94
N TYR A 37 -2.76 -20.58 -20.91
CA TYR A 37 -1.71 -19.92 -20.14
C TYR A 37 -1.90 -20.18 -18.64
N THR A 38 -0.81 -20.12 -17.89
CA THR A 38 -0.81 -20.18 -16.42
C THR A 38 -0.18 -18.89 -15.89
N THR A 39 -0.92 -18.12 -15.10
CA THR A 39 -0.39 -16.96 -14.37
C THR A 39 -0.14 -17.33 -12.92
N ASN A 40 1.00 -16.91 -12.37
CA ASN A 40 1.24 -16.95 -10.93
C ASN A 40 0.79 -15.61 -10.33
N TYR A 41 -0.11 -15.66 -9.36
CA TYR A 41 -0.55 -14.48 -8.61
C TYR A 41 -0.11 -14.64 -7.15
N GLN A 42 0.26 -13.53 -6.53
CA GLN A 42 0.50 -13.47 -5.08
C GLN A 42 -0.71 -12.81 -4.43
N THR A 43 -1.25 -13.42 -3.39
CA THR A 43 -2.40 -12.88 -2.65
C THR A 43 -2.02 -11.71 -1.77
N SER A 44 -0.72 -11.54 -1.46
CA SER A 44 -0.23 -10.41 -0.70
C SER A 44 1.24 -10.10 -0.97
N GLY A 45 1.62 -8.87 -0.70
CA GLY A 45 3.01 -8.40 -0.73
C GLY A 45 3.19 -7.24 0.23
N TYR A 46 4.41 -7.04 0.70
CA TYR A 46 4.74 -5.88 1.51
C TYR A 46 6.11 -5.31 1.15
N TYR A 47 6.18 -3.98 1.22
CA TYR A 47 7.43 -3.23 1.24
C TYR A 47 7.62 -2.68 2.65
N TYR A 48 8.82 -2.75 3.21
CA TYR A 48 9.12 -2.07 4.45
C TYR A 48 10.47 -1.40 4.40
N ALA A 49 10.55 -0.26 5.09
CA ALA A 49 11.77 0.51 5.29
C ALA A 49 11.80 0.98 6.73
N TYR A 50 13.01 1.13 7.26
CA TYR A 50 13.20 1.66 8.61
C TYR A 50 14.47 2.48 8.69
N GLN A 51 14.51 3.33 9.70
CA GLN A 51 15.65 4.12 10.10
C GLN A 51 15.80 4.01 11.62
N TYR A 52 17.02 3.74 12.07
CA TYR A 52 17.37 3.88 13.47
C TYR A 52 17.56 5.38 13.80
N ILE A 53 16.79 5.90 14.74
CA ILE A 53 16.75 7.33 15.12
C ILE A 53 17.45 7.63 16.45
N GLY A 54 18.07 6.64 17.09
CA GLY A 54 19.09 6.82 18.15
C GLY A 54 18.66 7.40 19.49
N SER A 55 17.46 7.98 19.61
CA SER A 55 16.95 8.57 20.85
C SER A 55 15.50 8.17 21.12
N GLY A 56 15.22 7.86 22.39
CA GLY A 56 13.88 7.58 22.90
C GLY A 56 13.08 8.85 23.20
N SER A 57 13.65 10.05 22.98
CA SER A 57 12.96 11.35 23.05
C SER A 57 12.56 11.84 21.64
N SER A 58 11.38 12.43 21.52
CA SER A 58 10.82 12.93 20.24
C SER A 58 9.63 13.83 20.56
N SER A 59 9.56 14.92 19.81
CA SER A 59 8.45 15.86 19.77
C SER A 59 7.34 15.45 18.80
N VAL A 60 7.49 14.33 18.08
CA VAL A 60 6.50 13.83 17.13
C VAL A 60 5.31 13.27 17.90
N ILE A 61 4.12 13.83 17.67
CA ILE A 61 2.88 13.44 18.35
C ILE A 61 1.81 12.94 17.38
N ALA A 62 2.00 13.15 16.08
CA ALA A 62 1.11 12.66 15.04
C ALA A 62 1.84 12.50 13.70
N ALA A 63 1.25 11.72 12.80
CA ALA A 63 1.69 11.63 11.42
C ALA A 63 0.48 11.69 10.49
N THR A 64 0.60 12.48 9.42
CA THR A 64 -0.32 12.46 8.28
C THR A 64 0.32 11.60 7.20
N VAL A 65 -0.44 10.63 6.71
CA VAL A 65 0.01 9.70 5.67
C VAL A 65 -0.92 9.86 4.48
N ASP A 66 -0.33 10.14 3.32
CA ASP A 66 -1.06 10.40 2.09
C ASP A 66 -0.41 9.70 0.90
N TRP A 67 -1.23 9.27 -0.06
CA TRP A 67 -0.78 8.54 -1.25
C TRP A 67 -1.86 8.50 -2.33
N ASN A 68 -1.46 8.23 -3.57
CA ASN A 68 -2.36 7.89 -4.67
C ASN A 68 -2.58 6.38 -4.73
N GLU A 69 -3.81 5.93 -4.97
CA GLU A 69 -4.11 4.50 -5.07
C GLU A 69 -5.07 4.11 -6.20
N THR A 70 -4.89 2.89 -6.71
CA THR A 70 -5.96 2.14 -7.39
C THR A 70 -6.31 0.95 -6.51
N ARG A 71 -7.53 0.91 -5.98
CA ARG A 71 -8.01 -0.14 -5.09
C ARG A 71 -9.27 -0.81 -5.65
N PRO A 72 -9.12 -1.78 -6.57
CA PRO A 72 -10.25 -2.54 -7.09
C PRO A 72 -10.98 -3.31 -5.97
N ALA A 73 -12.26 -3.64 -6.19
CA ALA A 73 -13.01 -4.47 -5.25
C ALA A 73 -12.31 -5.82 -5.01
N GLY A 74 -12.31 -6.30 -3.76
CA GLY A 74 -11.59 -7.52 -3.37
C GLY A 74 -10.08 -7.33 -3.15
N THR A 75 -9.60 -6.08 -3.12
CA THR A 75 -8.20 -5.75 -2.79
C THR A 75 -8.11 -4.90 -1.52
N SER A 76 -6.93 -4.88 -0.90
CA SER A 76 -6.63 -4.01 0.23
C SER A 76 -5.24 -3.41 0.15
N ILE A 77 -5.13 -2.20 0.69
CA ILE A 77 -3.91 -1.44 0.91
C ILE A 77 -3.95 -0.95 2.36
N SER A 78 -2.84 -1.15 3.07
CA SER A 78 -2.59 -0.49 4.35
C SER A 78 -1.16 -0.01 4.41
N VAL A 79 -0.97 1.22 4.86
CA VAL A 79 0.35 1.77 5.16
C VAL A 79 0.50 1.81 6.68
N ASN A 80 1.46 1.09 7.22
CA ASN A 80 1.82 1.17 8.63
C ASN A 80 2.97 2.16 8.78
N VAL A 81 2.83 3.11 9.68
CA VAL A 81 3.89 4.06 10.01
C VAL A 81 4.14 4.00 11.49
N GLY A 82 5.40 3.86 11.87
CA GLY A 82 5.84 3.84 13.25
C GLY A 82 6.90 4.90 13.46
N HIS A 83 6.77 5.68 14.52
CA HIS A 83 7.81 6.61 14.96
C HIS A 83 8.13 6.28 16.41
N LYS A 84 9.39 5.96 16.67
CA LYS A 84 9.83 5.25 17.87
C LYS A 84 9.10 3.91 18.07
N ALA A 85 8.89 3.20 16.97
CA ALA A 85 8.29 1.89 16.97
C ALA A 85 9.20 0.87 17.66
N GLY A 86 8.60 -0.09 18.38
CA GLY A 86 9.33 -1.14 19.10
C GLY A 86 10.03 -2.16 18.20
N SER A 87 9.86 -2.08 16.87
CA SER A 87 10.45 -3.00 15.89
C SER A 87 10.74 -2.28 14.57
N SER A 88 11.80 -2.70 13.90
CA SER A 88 12.15 -2.27 12.54
C SER A 88 11.23 -2.82 11.45
N THR A 89 10.42 -3.83 11.75
CA THR A 89 9.56 -4.51 10.75
C THR A 89 8.27 -3.74 10.44
N CYS A 90 7.90 -2.76 11.27
CA CYS A 90 6.66 -1.99 11.15
C CYS A 90 5.39 -2.84 10.94
N GLY A 91 5.32 -3.98 11.63
CA GLY A 91 4.16 -4.86 11.59
C GLY A 91 2.88 -4.18 12.10
N ASN A 92 1.74 -4.64 11.58
CA ASN A 92 0.44 -4.19 12.05
C ASN A 92 0.28 -4.52 13.55
N GLY A 93 -0.26 -3.58 14.33
CA GLY A 93 -0.39 -3.72 15.78
C GLY A 93 0.92 -3.68 16.58
N GLY A 94 2.05 -3.37 15.94
CA GLY A 94 3.33 -3.18 16.64
C GLY A 94 3.30 -1.98 17.58
N THR A 95 4.03 -2.07 18.70
CA THR A 95 4.15 -0.96 19.66
C THR A 95 4.65 0.29 18.96
N GLY A 96 3.88 1.39 19.05
CA GLY A 96 4.18 2.66 18.40
C GLY A 96 4.05 2.68 16.88
N VAL A 97 3.34 1.70 16.32
CA VAL A 97 2.97 1.65 14.90
C VAL A 97 1.48 1.97 14.76
N GLN A 98 1.16 2.85 13.81
CA GLN A 98 -0.20 3.17 13.41
C GLN A 98 -0.46 2.62 12.00
N SER A 99 -1.64 2.03 11.79
CA SER A 99 -2.06 1.51 10.49
C SER A 99 -3.01 2.48 9.80
N TYR A 100 -2.74 2.83 8.56
CA TYR A 100 -3.51 3.76 7.73
C TYR A 100 -4.13 2.97 6.58
N THR A 101 -5.46 2.97 6.50
CA THR A 101 -6.22 2.22 5.48
C THR A 101 -6.78 3.11 4.39
N ALA A 102 -6.68 4.44 4.54
CA ALA A 102 -7.09 5.44 3.58
C ALA A 102 -6.05 6.58 3.50
N PRO A 103 -5.85 7.17 2.31
CA PRO A 103 -4.93 8.29 2.11
C PRO A 103 -5.42 9.56 2.82
N ASN A 104 -4.54 10.54 2.92
CA ASN A 104 -4.74 11.81 3.62
C ASN A 104 -5.36 11.65 5.03
N THR A 105 -4.89 10.67 5.80
CA THR A 105 -5.35 10.46 7.17
C THR A 105 -4.25 10.75 8.16
N THR A 106 -4.64 11.37 9.28
CA THR A 106 -3.73 11.72 10.36
C THR A 106 -4.03 10.90 11.59
N LYS A 107 -3.00 10.30 12.21
CA LYS A 107 -3.15 9.54 13.47
C LYS A 107 -2.11 9.97 14.49
N SER A 108 -2.49 9.87 15.76
CA SER A 108 -1.59 10.14 16.87
C SER A 108 -0.48 9.08 16.91
N MET A 109 0.74 9.55 17.14
CA MET A 109 1.93 8.71 17.22
C MET A 109 2.36 8.57 18.68
N THR A 110 2.50 7.33 19.13
CA THR A 110 2.78 7.01 20.53
C THR A 110 3.85 5.93 20.59
N GLY A 111 5.12 6.31 20.65
CA GLY A 111 6.24 5.37 20.69
C GLY A 111 7.35 5.83 21.63
N THR A 112 8.13 4.89 22.13
CA THR A 112 9.21 5.13 23.11
C THR A 112 10.55 4.50 22.70
N SER A 113 10.59 3.76 21.59
CA SER A 113 11.79 3.09 21.08
C SER A 113 12.60 3.97 20.10
N TYR A 114 13.40 3.34 19.22
CA TYR A 114 14.45 3.99 18.43
C TYR A 114 14.29 3.81 16.92
N TYR A 115 13.14 3.35 16.45
CA TYR A 115 12.90 3.14 15.01
C TYR A 115 11.84 4.09 14.48
N PHE A 116 12.17 4.81 13.41
CA PHE A 116 11.18 5.26 12.44
C PHE A 116 11.02 4.16 11.40
N CYS A 117 9.80 3.74 11.11
CA CYS A 117 9.54 2.66 10.17
C CYS A 117 8.29 2.92 9.35
N VAL A 118 8.27 2.32 8.16
CA VAL A 118 7.13 2.32 7.24
C VAL A 118 6.98 0.90 6.69
N ARG A 119 5.75 0.40 6.62
CA ARG A 119 5.41 -0.84 5.91
C ARG A 119 4.16 -0.66 5.09
N ILE A 120 4.30 -0.78 3.78
CA ILE A 120 3.18 -0.83 2.84
C ILE A 120 2.77 -2.29 2.70
N MET A 121 1.49 -2.58 2.85
CA MET A 121 0.93 -3.92 2.67
C MET A 121 -0.16 -3.85 1.61
N LEU A 122 -0.05 -4.72 0.61
CA LEU A 122 -0.98 -4.88 -0.49
C LEU A 122 -1.52 -6.31 -0.45
N SER A 123 -2.82 -6.50 -0.62
CA SER A 123 -3.40 -7.83 -0.77
C SER A 123 -4.57 -7.87 -1.73
N THR A 124 -4.83 -9.05 -2.28
CA THR A 124 -5.94 -9.32 -3.19
C THR A 124 -6.48 -10.71 -2.93
N SER A 125 -7.80 -10.85 -2.90
CA SER A 125 -8.49 -12.15 -2.94
C SER A 125 -8.86 -12.55 -4.37
N SER A 126 -8.47 -11.76 -5.37
CA SER A 126 -8.75 -11.97 -6.77
C SER A 126 -7.49 -12.36 -7.54
N THR A 127 -7.64 -13.22 -8.54
CA THR A 127 -6.57 -13.59 -9.46
C THR A 127 -6.42 -12.62 -10.65
N SER A 128 -7.31 -11.63 -10.76
CA SER A 128 -7.41 -10.74 -11.92
C SER A 128 -7.17 -9.26 -11.60
N VAL A 129 -7.11 -8.88 -10.32
CA VAL A 129 -6.90 -7.48 -9.92
C VAL A 129 -5.83 -7.36 -8.85
N THR A 130 -5.03 -6.30 -8.98
CA THR A 130 -3.93 -5.98 -8.07
C THR A 130 -4.08 -4.52 -7.63
N PRO A 131 -4.03 -4.24 -6.32
CA PRO A 131 -4.02 -2.86 -5.85
C PRO A 131 -2.66 -2.21 -6.13
N THR A 132 -2.66 -0.89 -6.36
CA THR A 132 -1.44 -0.12 -6.56
C THR A 132 -1.43 1.12 -5.68
N ILE A 133 -0.22 1.56 -5.31
CA ILE A 133 0.03 2.78 -4.56
C ILE A 133 1.19 3.54 -5.24
N SER A 134 1.10 4.87 -5.29
CA SER A 134 2.18 5.76 -5.70
C SER A 134 2.22 7.02 -4.84
N ASP A 135 3.31 7.77 -4.93
CA ASP A 135 3.45 9.10 -4.34
C ASP A 135 3.20 9.14 -2.82
N LEU A 136 3.64 8.08 -2.11
CA LEU A 136 3.52 8.02 -0.65
C LEU A 136 4.29 9.17 0.00
N SER A 137 3.59 9.98 0.78
CA SER A 137 4.15 11.03 1.61
C SER A 137 3.76 10.84 3.07
N ILE A 138 4.68 11.17 3.98
CA ILE A 138 4.48 11.08 5.42
C ILE A 138 4.94 12.40 6.03
N ALA A 139 4.00 13.16 6.58
CA ALA A 139 4.28 14.36 7.35
C ALA A 139 4.26 14.03 8.84
N LEU A 140 5.36 14.32 9.54
CA LEU A 140 5.47 14.15 10.99
C LEU A 140 5.22 15.49 11.68
N HIS A 141 4.34 15.48 12.69
CA HIS A 141 3.91 16.70 13.37
C HIS A 141 4.46 16.77 14.78
N SER A 142 5.02 17.92 15.11
CA SER A 142 5.41 18.29 16.47
C SER A 142 4.61 19.52 16.91
N ASN A 143 4.20 19.59 18.17
CA ASN A 143 3.48 20.74 18.76
C ASN A 143 2.06 21.01 18.21
N ALA A 144 1.20 20.00 18.09
CA ALA A 144 -0.23 20.23 17.86
C ALA A 144 -0.96 20.55 19.18
N PRO A 145 -1.98 21.44 19.16
CA PRO A 145 -2.69 21.84 20.36
C PRO A 145 -3.36 20.67 21.06
N VAL A 146 -3.16 20.56 22.37
CA VAL A 146 -3.90 19.61 23.20
C VAL A 146 -5.20 20.30 23.58
N GLN A 147 -6.35 19.75 23.16
CA GLN A 147 -7.69 20.29 23.39
C GLN A 147 -8.02 21.59 22.65
N PRO A 148 -8.02 21.61 21.31
CA PRO A 148 -8.62 22.72 20.58
C PRO A 148 -10.08 22.92 21.03
N GLY A 149 -10.50 24.18 21.09
CA GLY A 149 -11.84 24.56 21.53
C GLY A 149 -12.31 25.82 20.81
N LEU A 150 -13.62 25.99 20.78
CA LEU A 150 -14.28 27.19 20.29
C LEU A 150 -14.96 27.87 21.46
N ASN A 151 -14.65 29.15 21.65
CA ASN A 151 -15.34 30.01 22.60
C ASN A 151 -16.23 30.99 21.82
N ILE A 152 -17.46 31.18 22.27
CA ILE A 152 -18.41 32.18 21.75
C ILE A 152 -18.75 33.10 22.91
N ASP A 153 -18.52 34.41 22.74
CA ASP A 153 -18.72 35.44 23.77
C ASP A 153 -18.04 35.12 25.12
N GLY A 154 -16.83 34.53 25.05
CA GLY A 154 -16.05 34.17 26.24
C GLY A 154 -16.50 32.89 26.95
N VAL A 155 -17.57 32.25 26.49
CA VAL A 155 -18.07 30.97 27.00
C VAL A 155 -17.61 29.83 26.09
N SER A 156 -17.15 28.71 26.68
CA SER A 156 -16.75 27.54 25.89
C SER A 156 -17.96 26.91 25.21
N ALA A 157 -18.02 27.02 23.88
CA ALA A 157 -19.07 26.43 23.06
C ALA A 157 -18.73 24.98 22.69
N TRP A 158 -17.44 24.68 22.52
CA TRP A 158 -16.95 23.34 22.23
C TRP A 158 -15.50 23.17 22.69
N LYS A 159 -15.13 21.96 23.13
CA LYS A 159 -13.76 21.62 23.48
C LYS A 159 -13.49 20.14 23.19
N ARG A 160 -12.35 19.84 22.56
CA ARG A 160 -11.88 18.46 22.37
C ARG A 160 -11.33 17.89 23.68
N SER A 161 -11.60 16.61 23.97
CA SER A 161 -10.99 15.95 25.13
C SER A 161 -9.48 15.80 24.92
N ALA A 162 -8.69 15.88 26.01
CA ALA A 162 -7.24 15.66 25.92
C ALA A 162 -6.91 14.23 25.51
N SER A 163 -7.76 13.27 25.90
CA SER A 163 -7.65 11.86 25.55
C SER A 163 -7.90 11.56 24.08
N ALA A 164 -8.55 12.46 23.34
CA ALA A 164 -8.76 12.33 21.89
C ALA A 164 -7.53 12.72 21.04
N GLY A 165 -6.40 13.02 21.69
CA GLY A 165 -5.15 13.35 21.04
C GLY A 165 -5.15 14.74 20.39
N ALA A 166 -4.01 15.06 19.77
CA ALA A 166 -3.70 16.41 19.29
C ALA A 166 -4.26 16.74 17.88
N LEU A 167 -5.22 15.96 17.37
CA LEU A 167 -5.69 16.07 15.98
C LEU A 167 -7.07 16.69 15.88
N ILE A 168 -7.44 17.22 14.70
CA ILE A 168 -8.82 17.50 14.29
C ILE A 168 -9.27 16.29 13.50
#